data_AF-A0A556P8P2-F1
#
_entry.id   AF-A0A556P8P2-F1
#
_cell.length_a   1.000
_cell.length_b   1.000
_cell.length_c   1.000
_cell.angle_alpha   90.00
_cell.angle_beta   90.00
_cell.angle_gamma   90.00
#
_symmetry.space_group_name_H-M   'P 1'
#
loop_
_entity.id
_entity.type
_entity.pdbx_description
1 polymer ?
#
loop_
_entity_poly.entity_id
_entity_poly.type
_entity_poly.pdbx_seq_one_letter_code
_entity_poly.pdbx_strand_id
1 'polypeptide(L)'
;MEKTVPIKNQMNGIFVHVTDLKRSAQWYSDLVGLSIDLDQVKSPVFNLPVTGTTSLTLDDHTFDPNFKHQVTPNPLFNLFAPNIDVAYQYVRDKDIPVVREIEWVGKTAWFNIEDPDGNVIMICNC
;
A
#
# COMPACT_ATOMS: atom_id res chain seq x y z
N MET A 1 -2.14 -35.68 -20.33
CA MET A 1 -2.09 -34.26 -20.73
C MET A 1 -1.90 -33.44 -19.47
N GLU A 2 -0.81 -32.69 -19.35
CA GLU A 2 -0.68 -31.71 -18.26
C GLU A 2 -1.82 -30.69 -18.38
N LYS A 3 -2.46 -30.40 -17.25
CA LYS A 3 -3.53 -29.42 -17.17
C LYS A 3 -2.89 -28.04 -17.25
N THR A 4 -2.93 -27.40 -18.42
CA THR A 4 -2.47 -26.00 -18.57
C THR A 4 -3.41 -25.10 -17.78
N VAL A 5 -2.94 -24.55 -16.66
CA VAL A 5 -3.68 -23.54 -15.90
C VAL A 5 -3.35 -22.17 -16.52
N PRO A 6 -4.32 -21.43 -17.08
CA PRO A 6 -4.06 -20.17 -17.80
C PRO A 6 -3.86 -18.96 -16.89
N ILE A 7 -3.90 -19.16 -15.57
CA ILE A 7 -3.65 -18.14 -14.54
C ILE A 7 -2.46 -18.62 -13.71
N LYS A 8 -1.38 -17.85 -13.69
CA LYS A 8 -0.19 -18.19 -12.91
C LYS A 8 -0.48 -18.01 -11.42
N ASN A 9 0.07 -18.90 -10.60
CA ASN A 9 0.06 -18.77 -9.14
C ASN A 9 1.07 -17.69 -8.70
N GLN A 10 0.83 -16.44 -9.07
CA GLN A 10 1.70 -15.30 -8.83
C GLN A 10 0.86 -14.02 -8.80
N MET A 11 1.01 -13.22 -7.75
CA MET A 11 0.49 -11.86 -7.73
C MET A 11 1.39 -10.97 -8.59
N ASN A 12 0.79 -10.24 -9.53
CA ASN A 12 1.53 -9.32 -10.40
C ASN A 12 1.51 -7.89 -9.85
N GLY A 13 0.40 -7.46 -9.27
CA GLY A 13 0.26 -6.12 -8.72
C GLY A 13 -1.02 -5.96 -7.93
N ILE A 14 -1.05 -4.91 -7.13
CA ILE A 14 -2.24 -4.42 -6.44
C ILE A 14 -2.60 -3.03 -6.96
N PHE A 15 -3.87 -2.65 -6.78
CA PHE A 15 -4.37 -1.32 -7.08
C PHE A 15 -4.93 -0.71 -5.79
N VAL A 16 -4.43 0.47 -5.43
CA VAL A 16 -4.95 1.28 -4.34
C VAL A 16 -5.71 2.45 -4.94
N HIS A 17 -6.97 2.58 -4.56
CA HIS A 17 -7.83 3.64 -5.07
C HIS A 17 -7.70 4.88 -4.19
N VAL A 18 -7.37 6.00 -4.81
CA VAL A 18 -7.01 7.26 -4.14
C VAL A 18 -7.84 8.40 -4.70
N THR A 19 -7.99 9.49 -3.95
CA THR A 19 -8.75 10.67 -4.43
C THR A 19 -7.84 11.77 -5.01
N ASP A 20 -6.54 11.72 -4.70
CA ASP A 20 -5.52 12.63 -5.23
C ASP A 20 -4.23 11.87 -5.51
N LEU A 21 -3.93 11.63 -6.79
CA LEU A 21 -2.80 10.78 -7.20
C LEU A 21 -1.45 11.33 -6.73
N LYS A 22 -1.25 12.65 -6.77
CA LYS A 22 0.05 13.26 -6.42
C LYS A 22 0.25 13.24 -4.91
N ARG A 23 -0.78 13.58 -4.14
CA ARG A 23 -0.75 13.51 -2.67
C ARG A 23 -0.46 12.08 -2.22
N SER A 24 -1.14 11.10 -2.81
CA SER A 24 -0.96 9.70 -2.43
C SER A 24 0.38 9.14 -2.92
N ALA A 25 0.84 9.51 -4.12
CA ALA A 25 2.18 9.13 -4.59
C ALA A 25 3.30 9.65 -3.66
N GLN A 26 3.18 10.89 -3.18
CA GLN A 26 4.11 11.45 -2.20
C GLN A 26 4.04 10.67 -0.87
N TRP A 27 2.84 10.46 -0.33
CA TRP A 27 2.64 9.79 0.95
C TRP A 27 3.19 8.35 0.95
N TYR A 28 2.84 7.57 -0.08
CA TYR A 28 3.31 6.20 -0.20
C TYR A 28 4.82 6.13 -0.42
N SER A 29 5.39 7.07 -1.19
CA SER A 29 6.86 7.16 -1.37
C SER A 29 7.57 7.46 -0.06
N ASP A 30 7.05 8.43 0.70
CA ASP A 30 7.62 8.83 1.99
C ASP A 30 7.54 7.75 3.06
N LEU A 31 6.49 6.91 3.01
CA LEU A 31 6.31 5.77 3.92
C LEU A 31 7.43 4.73 3.73
N VAL A 32 7.84 4.48 2.49
CA VAL A 32 8.87 3.46 2.18
C VAL A 32 10.25 4.06 1.87
N GLY A 33 10.44 5.36 2.13
CA GLY A 33 11.73 6.04 1.94
C GLY A 33 12.15 6.21 0.48
N LEU A 34 11.20 6.23 -0.45
CA LEU A 34 11.44 6.51 -1.87
C LEU A 34 11.40 8.02 -2.13
N SER A 35 12.29 8.48 -3.01
CA SER A 35 12.21 9.83 -3.59
C SER A 35 11.67 9.73 -5.00
N ILE A 36 10.59 10.46 -5.30
CA ILE A 36 9.95 10.48 -6.61
C ILE A 36 9.90 11.91 -7.15
N ASP A 37 9.83 12.03 -8.48
CA ASP A 37 9.52 13.29 -9.17
C ASP A 37 8.00 13.41 -9.35
N LEU A 38 7.35 14.28 -8.57
CA LEU A 38 5.90 14.52 -8.64
C LEU A 38 5.44 15.11 -9.98
N ASP A 39 6.36 15.64 -10.80
CA ASP A 39 6.02 16.08 -12.15
C ASP A 39 5.82 14.91 -13.12
N GLN A 40 6.37 13.73 -12.81
CA GLN A 40 6.12 12.49 -13.56
C GLN A 40 4.85 11.77 -13.12
N VAL A 41 4.24 12.15 -11.99
CA VAL A 41 2.96 11.58 -11.53
C VAL A 41 1.83 12.16 -12.36
N LYS A 42 1.20 11.33 -13.19
CA LYS A 42 0.11 11.70 -14.11
C LYS A 42 -1.07 10.75 -13.97
N SER A 43 -2.27 11.32 -13.93
CA SER A 43 -3.52 10.56 -13.95
C SER A 43 -3.64 9.65 -15.18
N PRO A 44 -4.33 8.51 -15.05
CA PRO A 44 -5.11 8.09 -13.89
C PRO A 44 -4.33 7.26 -12.88
N VAL A 45 -3.18 6.70 -13.29
CA VAL A 45 -2.43 5.72 -12.50
C VAL A 45 -0.98 6.09 -12.32
N PHE A 46 -0.44 5.76 -11.14
CA PHE A 46 0.97 5.87 -10.84
C PHE A 46 1.48 4.57 -10.23
N ASN A 47 2.54 4.01 -10.82
CA ASN A 47 3.21 2.82 -10.31
C ASN A 47 4.33 3.24 -9.37
N LEU A 48 4.19 2.93 -8.09
CA LEU A 48 5.24 3.16 -7.11
C LEU A 48 6.43 2.22 -7.40
N PRO A 49 7.68 2.72 -7.44
CA PRO A 49 8.85 1.91 -7.78
C PRO A 49 9.32 1.04 -6.60
N VAL A 50 8.41 0.21 -6.07
CA VAL A 50 8.70 -0.75 -5.01
C VAL A 50 9.58 -1.88 -5.51
N THR A 51 10.42 -2.43 -4.63
CA THR A 51 11.24 -3.60 -4.94
C THR A 51 10.43 -4.88 -4.79
N GLY A 52 10.58 -5.82 -5.73
CA GLY A 52 9.95 -7.14 -5.66
C GLY A 52 9.29 -7.53 -6.98
N THR A 53 8.47 -8.57 -6.94
CA THR A 53 7.75 -9.10 -8.12
C THR A 53 6.33 -8.56 -8.26
N THR A 54 5.80 -7.92 -7.21
CA THR A 54 4.44 -7.36 -7.17
C THR A 54 4.52 -5.85 -7.24
N SER A 55 3.82 -5.23 -8.19
CA SER A 55 3.72 -3.77 -8.29
C SER A 55 2.68 -3.18 -7.34
N LEU A 56 2.90 -1.94 -6.91
CA LEU A 56 1.90 -1.13 -6.21
C LEU A 56 1.47 0.01 -7.12
N THR A 57 0.21 -0.02 -7.55
CA THR A 57 -0.36 0.97 -8.47
C THR A 57 -1.39 1.81 -7.71
N LEU A 58 -1.23 3.13 -7.74
CA LEU A 58 -2.24 4.08 -7.27
C LEU A 58 -3.14 4.44 -8.45
N ASP A 59 -4.45 4.50 -8.24
CA ASP A 59 -5.45 4.84 -9.26
C ASP A 59 -6.41 5.90 -8.73
N ASP A 60 -6.43 7.06 -9.38
CA ASP A 60 -7.28 8.20 -9.01
C ASP A 60 -8.64 8.21 -9.74
N HIS A 61 -8.87 7.26 -10.65
CA HIS A 61 -10.10 7.14 -11.42
C HIS A 61 -10.50 8.42 -12.17
N THR A 62 -9.55 9.30 -12.53
CA THR A 62 -9.83 10.59 -13.23
C THR A 62 -10.70 10.41 -14.49
N PHE A 63 -10.66 9.23 -15.12
CA PHE A 63 -11.40 8.94 -16.35
C PHE A 63 -12.70 8.14 -16.12
N ASP A 64 -13.06 7.82 -14.89
CA ASP A 64 -14.34 7.15 -14.55
C ASP A 64 -15.25 8.10 -13.74
N PRO A 65 -16.21 8.78 -14.40
CA PRO A 65 -17.11 9.71 -13.73
C PRO A 65 -18.12 9.02 -12.79
N ASN A 66 -18.24 7.69 -12.85
CA ASN A 66 -19.14 6.92 -11.99
C ASN A 66 -18.42 6.30 -10.79
N PHE A 67 -17.09 6.44 -10.73
CA PHE A 67 -16.32 5.90 -9.63
C PHE A 67 -16.77 6.53 -8.30
N LYS A 68 -16.99 5.67 -7.31
CA LYS A 68 -17.29 6.07 -5.94
C LYS A 68 -16.20 5.50 -5.07
N HIS A 69 -15.39 6.39 -4.52
CA HIS A 69 -14.36 6.01 -3.56
C HIS A 69 -15.03 5.33 -2.35
N GLN A 70 -14.62 4.10 -2.06
CA GLN A 70 -15.11 3.28 -0.97
C GLN A 70 -13.93 2.66 -0.26
N VAL A 71 -13.83 2.94 1.04
CA VAL A 71 -12.78 2.38 1.90
C VAL A 71 -13.29 1.15 2.63
N THR A 72 -12.37 0.22 2.89
CA THR A 72 -12.60 -0.97 3.72
C THR A 72 -11.82 -0.83 5.03
N PRO A 73 -12.39 -1.24 6.18
CA PRO A 73 -11.65 -1.24 7.46
C PRO A 73 -10.59 -2.35 7.52
N ASN A 74 -10.51 -3.21 6.50
CA ASN A 74 -9.56 -4.32 6.44
C ASN A 74 -8.34 -3.96 5.57
N PRO A 75 -7.14 -4.44 5.93
CA PRO A 75 -5.93 -4.20 5.14
C PRO A 75 -6.07 -4.61 3.68
N LEU A 76 -5.67 -3.74 2.77
CA LEU A 76 -5.62 -4.01 1.33
C LEU A 76 -4.44 -4.92 0.94
N PHE A 77 -3.31 -4.71 1.60
CA PHE A 77 -2.06 -5.44 1.41
C PHE A 77 -1.16 -5.27 2.64
N ASN A 78 -0.02 -5.96 2.65
CA ASN A 78 1.01 -5.75 3.66
C ASN A 78 2.33 -5.24 3.07
N LEU A 79 3.05 -4.44 3.85
CA LEU A 79 4.44 -4.10 3.63
C LEU A 79 5.32 -4.85 4.65
N PHE A 80 6.47 -5.30 4.17
CA PHE A 80 7.41 -6.05 4.99
C PHE A 80 8.22 -5.13 5.91
N ALA A 81 8.20 -5.42 7.20
CA ALA A 81 8.98 -4.77 8.25
C ALA A 81 9.88 -5.81 8.95
N PRO A 82 11.19 -5.88 8.62
CA PRO A 82 12.08 -6.88 9.21
C PRO A 82 12.23 -6.73 10.74
N ASN A 83 12.02 -5.52 11.26
CA ASN A 83 11.88 -5.24 12.68
C ASN A 83 10.58 -4.45 12.90
N ILE A 84 9.59 -5.12 13.48
CA ILE A 84 8.24 -4.58 13.60
C ILE A 84 8.16 -3.41 14.61
N ASP A 85 8.94 -3.47 15.69
CA ASP A 85 8.92 -2.44 16.74
C ASP A 85 9.54 -1.12 16.22
N VAL A 86 10.62 -1.23 15.44
CA VAL A 86 11.24 -0.08 14.76
C VAL A 86 10.30 0.52 13.71
N ALA A 87 9.62 -0.32 12.92
CA ALA A 87 8.65 0.15 11.94
C ALA A 87 7.44 0.84 12.59
N TYR A 88 6.98 0.32 13.73
CA TYR A 88 5.90 0.91 14.50
C TYR A 88 6.27 2.29 15.03
N GLN A 89 7.47 2.46 15.61
CA GLN A 89 7.96 3.78 16.05
C GLN A 89 8.12 4.74 14.87
N TYR A 90 8.66 4.28 13.73
CA TYR A 90 8.82 5.09 12.52
C TYR A 90 7.49 5.67 12.01
N VAL A 91 6.42 4.87 12.04
CA VAL A 91 5.07 5.31 11.66
C VAL A 91 4.54 6.36 12.65
N ARG A 92 4.73 6.14 13.97
CA ARG A 92 4.32 7.08 15.02
C ARG A 92 5.06 8.42 14.91
N ASP A 93 6.36 8.41 14.64
CA ASP A 93 7.18 9.61 14.50
C ASP A 93 6.81 10.46 13.26
N LYS A 94 6.13 9.84 12.29
CA LYS A 94 5.57 10.50 11.09
C LYS A 94 4.13 10.98 11.27
N ASP A 95 3.55 10.83 12.46
CA ASP A 95 2.13 11.12 12.74
C ASP A 95 1.16 10.37 11.81
N ILE A 96 1.54 9.18 11.34
CA ILE A 96 0.67 8.33 10.53
C ILE A 96 -0.36 7.64 11.45
N PRO A 97 -1.67 7.69 11.12
CA PRO A 97 -2.68 7.05 11.95
C PRO A 97 -2.48 5.54 12.05
N VAL A 98 -2.33 5.04 13.28
CA VAL A 98 -2.37 3.60 13.60
C VAL A 98 -3.81 3.25 13.94
N VAL A 99 -4.45 2.48 13.07
CA VAL A 99 -5.86 2.06 13.22
C VAL A 99 -6.02 0.70 13.88
N ARG A 100 -4.93 -0.06 13.97
CA ARG A 100 -4.83 -1.26 14.80
C ARG A 100 -3.45 -1.32 15.42
N GLU A 101 -3.42 -1.39 16.75
CA GLU A 101 -2.18 -1.48 17.51
C GLU A 101 -1.41 -2.76 17.21
N ILE A 102 -0.12 -2.77 17.55
CA ILE A 102 0.74 -3.92 17.32
C ILE A 102 0.25 -5.16 18.05
N GLU A 103 0.13 -6.26 17.31
CA GLU A 103 -0.28 -7.57 17.82
C GLU A 103 0.79 -8.61 17.49
N TRP A 104 0.99 -9.54 18.44
CA TRP A 104 1.96 -10.62 18.33
C TRP A 104 1.26 -11.97 18.36
N VAL A 105 1.60 -12.83 17.39
CA VAL A 105 1.25 -14.25 17.38
C VAL A 105 2.51 -15.07 17.12
N GLY A 106 3.06 -15.63 18.20
CA GLY A 106 4.33 -16.35 18.16
C GLY A 106 5.49 -15.43 17.77
N LYS A 107 6.11 -15.68 16.61
CA LYS A 107 7.20 -14.84 16.06
C LYS A 107 6.73 -13.83 15.02
N THR A 108 5.46 -13.88 14.66
CA THR A 108 4.84 -12.99 13.68
C THR A 108 4.17 -11.84 14.42
N ALA A 109 4.32 -10.64 13.89
CA ALA A 109 3.68 -9.45 14.41
C ALA A 109 3.28 -8.50 13.29
N TRP A 110 2.21 -7.78 13.53
CA TRP A 110 1.69 -6.79 12.60
C TRP A 110 0.97 -5.66 13.34
N PHE A 111 0.79 -4.55 12.63
CA PHE A 111 -0.11 -3.46 12.99
C PHE A 111 -0.71 -2.88 11.70
N ASN A 112 -1.76 -2.07 11.83
CA ASN A 112 -2.41 -1.46 10.66
C ASN A 112 -2.35 0.06 10.74
N ILE A 113 -2.07 0.67 9.59
CA ILE A 113 -2.05 2.12 9.39
C ILE A 113 -3.10 2.53 8.37
N GLU A 114 -3.41 3.82 8.34
CA GLU A 114 -4.32 4.43 7.38
C GLU A 114 -3.59 5.44 6.49
N ASP A 115 -3.88 5.42 5.19
CA ASP A 115 -3.41 6.43 4.23
C ASP A 115 -4.32 7.69 4.24
N PRO A 116 -3.98 8.76 3.49
CA PRO A 116 -4.79 9.99 3.44
C PRO A 116 -6.21 9.81 2.86
N ASP A 117 -6.48 8.68 2.22
CA ASP A 117 -7.76 8.35 1.61
C ASP A 117 -8.59 7.39 2.49
N GLY A 118 -8.05 6.93 3.63
CA GLY A 118 -8.73 5.97 4.52
C GLY A 118 -8.47 4.51 4.17
N ASN A 119 -7.55 4.22 3.23
CA ASN A 119 -7.15 2.86 2.92
C ASN A 119 -6.30 2.28 4.05
N VAL A 120 -6.59 1.05 4.45
CA VAL A 120 -5.85 0.35 5.50
C VAL A 120 -4.69 -0.44 4.91
N ILE A 121 -3.49 -0.25 5.44
CA ILE A 121 -2.26 -0.97 5.08
C ILE A 121 -1.76 -1.73 6.31
N MET A 122 -1.42 -3.00 6.13
CA MET A 122 -0.78 -3.78 7.19
C MET A 122 0.75 -3.62 7.10
N ILE A 123 1.40 -3.44 8.23
CA ILE A 123 2.86 -3.56 8.33
C ILE A 123 3.14 -4.87 9.08
N CYS A 124 3.93 -5.77 8.48
CA CYS A 124 4.09 -7.15 8.96
C CYS A 124 5.54 -7.63 8.84
N ASN A 125 6.01 -8.45 9.79
CA ASN A 125 7.38 -8.99 9.77
C ASN A 125 7.55 -10.36 9.07
N CYS A 126 6.52 -10.84 8.37
CA CYS A 126 6.54 -12.10 7.62
C CYS A 126 5.79 -12.02 6.29
#